data_AF-A0A1P8SVS7-F1
#
_entry.id   AF-A0A1P8SVS7-F1
#
_cell.length_a   1.000
_cell.length_b   1.000
_cell.length_c   1.000
_cell.angle_alpha   90.00
_cell.angle_beta   90.00
_cell.angle_gamma   90.00
#
_symmetry.space_group_name_H-M   'P 1'
#
loop_
_entity.id
_entity.type
_entity.pdbx_description
1 polymer ?
#
loop_
_entity_poly.entity_id
_entity_poly.type
_entity_poly.pdbx_seq_one_letter_code
_entity_poly.pdbx_strand_id
1 'polypeptide(L)'
;RYKGNLAAFVARNPSAKSYYELGESEMEFTFPEPGFLEGVKTKAKAILRATNMSFQYPGTSKPQIQDISFQCSLGSRIAVIGPNGAGKSTLINVLTGELIPTQGEIYQHENIRIAYIKQHAFAHIDNHLDKTPSEYIQWRFQTG
;
A
#
# COMPACT_ATOMS: atom_id res chain seq x y z
N ARG A 1 -34.20 -16.98 8.98
CA ARG A 1 -33.96 -15.56 8.63
C ARG A 1 -33.91 -14.74 9.92
N TYR A 2 -32.77 -14.13 10.23
CA TYR A 2 -32.67 -13.21 11.37
C TYR A 2 -33.41 -11.91 11.03
N LYS A 3 -34.29 -11.44 11.91
CA LYS A 3 -34.99 -10.16 11.77
C LYS A 3 -34.19 -9.06 12.48
N GLY A 4 -33.95 -7.93 11.81
CA GLY A 4 -33.23 -6.77 12.37
C GLY A 4 -32.02 -6.35 11.53
N ASN A 5 -31.22 -5.43 12.06
CA ASN A 5 -29.96 -4.97 11.46
C ASN A 5 -28.76 -5.83 11.94
N LEU A 6 -27.55 -5.51 11.48
CA LEU A 6 -26.33 -6.25 11.83
C LEU A 6 -26.08 -6.31 13.35
N ALA A 7 -26.34 -5.21 14.08
CA ALA A 7 -26.20 -5.19 15.54
C ALA A 7 -27.17 -6.17 16.23
N ALA A 8 -28.44 -6.23 15.78
CA ALA A 8 -29.43 -7.17 16.32
C ALA A 8 -29.08 -8.64 16.01
N PHE A 9 -28.38 -8.88 14.90
CA PHE A 9 -27.86 -10.20 14.55
C PHE A 9 -26.68 -10.60 15.44
N VAL A 10 -25.70 -9.71 15.63
CA VAL A 10 -24.51 -9.96 16.48
C VAL A 10 -24.89 -10.18 17.94
N ALA A 11 -25.89 -9.46 18.47
CA ALA A 11 -26.39 -9.69 19.83
C ALA A 11 -26.95 -11.11 20.05
N ARG A 12 -27.43 -11.77 18.98
CA ARG A 12 -28.01 -13.12 19.03
C ARG A 12 -27.01 -14.21 18.65
N ASN A 13 -25.96 -13.85 17.93
CA ASN A 13 -24.91 -14.76 17.51
C ASN A 13 -23.54 -14.21 17.91
N PRO A 14 -23.01 -14.56 19.09
CA PRO A 14 -21.72 -14.07 19.58
C PRO A 14 -20.55 -14.33 18.62
N SER A 15 -20.60 -15.41 17.81
CA SER A 15 -19.55 -15.68 16.81
C SER A 15 -19.52 -14.67 15.65
N ALA A 16 -20.53 -13.81 15.55
CA ALA A 16 -20.62 -12.72 14.57
C ALA A 16 -20.05 -11.39 15.12
N LYS A 17 -19.50 -11.36 16.34
CA LYS A 17 -18.83 -10.16 16.90
C LYS A 17 -17.60 -9.74 16.07
N SER A 18 -16.96 -10.69 15.40
CA SER A 18 -15.92 -10.48 14.39
C SER A 18 -16.29 -9.51 13.25
N TYR A 19 -17.58 -9.24 12.99
CA TYR A 19 -18.00 -8.20 12.04
C TYR A 19 -17.77 -6.77 12.55
N TYR A 20 -17.65 -6.58 13.87
CA TYR A 20 -17.41 -5.28 14.51
C TYR A 20 -16.01 -5.18 15.11
N GLU A 21 -15.45 -6.29 15.57
CA GLU A 21 -14.18 -6.33 16.28
C GLU A 21 -13.10 -6.97 15.41
N LEU A 22 -12.00 -6.24 15.19
CA LEU A 22 -10.84 -6.68 14.41
C LEU A 22 -10.08 -7.87 15.04
N GLY A 23 -10.43 -8.29 16.27
CA GLY A 23 -9.71 -9.31 17.04
C GLY A 23 -10.29 -10.74 16.97
N GLU A 24 -11.46 -10.94 16.36
CA GLU A 24 -12.13 -12.25 16.32
C GLU A 24 -12.15 -12.87 14.89
N SER A 25 -11.13 -12.62 14.07
CA SER A 25 -11.00 -13.33 12.78
C SER A 25 -10.46 -14.75 12.99
N GLU A 26 -11.10 -15.76 12.41
CA GLU A 26 -10.65 -17.17 12.48
C GLU A 26 -9.30 -17.44 11.80
N MET A 27 -8.76 -16.47 11.06
CA MET A 27 -7.47 -16.58 10.37
C MET A 27 -6.57 -15.38 10.71
N GLU A 28 -5.35 -15.68 11.12
CA GLU A 28 -4.27 -14.70 11.33
C GLU A 28 -3.21 -14.88 10.24
N PHE A 29 -2.70 -13.77 9.71
CA PHE A 29 -1.55 -13.78 8.81
C PHE A 29 -0.56 -12.69 9.19
N THR A 30 0.73 -12.98 9.03
CA THR A 30 1.82 -12.05 9.31
C THR A 30 2.62 -11.80 8.04
N PHE A 31 3.03 -10.55 7.82
CA PHE A 31 3.99 -10.24 6.77
C PHE A 31 5.38 -10.81 7.13
N PRO A 32 6.17 -11.23 6.13
CA PRO A 32 7.54 -11.64 6.37
C PRO A 32 8.38 -10.44 6.85
N GLU A 33 9.44 -10.73 7.60
CA GLU A 33 10.42 -9.71 7.95
C GLU A 33 11.08 -9.13 6.68
N PRO A 34 11.31 -7.80 6.62
CA PRO A 34 11.99 -7.20 5.50
C PRO A 34 13.43 -7.73 5.39
N GLY A 35 13.95 -7.78 4.16
CA GLY A 35 15.34 -8.14 3.91
C GLY A 35 16.33 -7.16 4.58
N PHE A 36 17.55 -7.63 4.81
CA PHE A 36 18.62 -6.80 5.34
C PHE A 36 18.94 -5.63 4.40
N LEU A 37 19.08 -4.43 4.96
CA LEU A 37 19.52 -3.23 4.24
C LEU A 37 20.85 -2.77 4.83
N GLU A 38 21.90 -2.79 4.00
CA GLU A 38 23.25 -2.41 4.42
C GLU A 38 23.27 -0.96 4.97
N GLY A 39 23.98 -0.74 6.08
CA GLY A 39 24.06 0.58 6.70
C GLY A 39 22.78 1.06 7.41
N VAL A 40 21.69 0.28 7.42
CA VAL A 40 20.46 0.57 8.19
C VAL A 40 20.53 -0.12 9.55
N LYS A 41 21.20 0.53 10.51
CA LYS A 41 21.40 -0.03 11.87
C LYS A 41 20.18 0.14 12.79
N THR A 42 19.31 1.09 12.48
CA THR A 42 18.16 1.45 13.32
C THR A 42 16.89 1.52 12.48
N LYS A 43 15.76 1.08 13.05
CA LYS A 43 14.45 1.17 12.36
C LYS A 43 14.02 2.61 12.02
N ALA A 44 14.62 3.63 12.66
CA ALA A 44 14.31 5.04 12.45
C ALA A 44 15.11 5.69 11.29
N LYS A 45 16.13 5.03 10.74
CA LYS A 45 16.91 5.61 9.63
C LYS A 45 16.01 5.74 8.41
N ALA A 46 16.01 6.91 7.77
CA ALA A 46 15.27 7.13 6.54
C ALA A 46 15.81 6.25 5.41
N ILE A 47 14.94 5.47 4.81
CA ILE A 47 15.22 4.59 3.65
C ILE A 47 14.53 5.07 2.38
N LEU A 48 13.57 5.99 2.51
CA LEU A 48 12.91 6.69 1.41
C LEU A 48 12.76 8.14 1.84
N ARG A 49 13.09 9.09 0.97
CA ARG A 49 12.93 10.52 1.23
C ARG A 49 12.49 11.22 -0.04
N ALA A 50 11.39 11.97 0.06
CA ALA A 50 10.97 12.91 -0.96
C ALA A 50 11.32 14.33 -0.50
N THR A 51 11.88 15.14 -1.39
CA THR A 51 12.28 16.54 -1.13
C THR A 51 11.72 17.44 -2.21
N ASN A 52 10.86 18.38 -1.84
CA ASN A 52 10.21 19.35 -2.74
C ASN A 52 9.59 18.68 -3.97
N MET A 53 9.03 17.50 -3.79
CA MET A 53 8.54 16.65 -4.86
C MET A 53 7.19 17.13 -5.36
N SER A 54 7.08 17.34 -6.67
CA SER A 54 5.82 17.71 -7.34
C SER A 54 5.59 16.81 -8.56
N PHE A 55 4.31 16.59 -8.90
CA PHE A 55 3.92 15.85 -10.09
C PHE A 55 2.71 16.48 -10.77
N GLN A 56 2.81 16.62 -12.09
CA GLN A 56 1.76 17.09 -12.97
C GLN A 56 1.62 16.18 -14.19
N TYR A 57 0.43 15.65 -14.42
CA TYR A 57 0.12 14.93 -15.66
C TYR A 57 0.24 15.87 -16.87
N PRO A 58 0.83 15.41 -17.98
CA PRO A 58 0.86 16.16 -19.23
C PRO A 58 -0.53 16.63 -19.66
N GLY A 59 -0.66 17.89 -20.07
CA GLY A 59 -1.93 18.47 -20.54
C GLY A 59 -2.90 18.92 -19.44
N THR A 60 -2.58 18.72 -18.16
CA THR A 60 -3.40 19.27 -17.06
C THR A 60 -2.99 20.70 -16.72
N SER A 61 -3.93 21.52 -16.26
CA SER A 61 -3.67 22.94 -15.93
C SER A 61 -3.01 23.15 -14.55
N LYS A 62 -3.00 22.12 -13.69
CA LYS A 62 -2.43 22.19 -12.34
C LYS A 62 -1.79 20.87 -11.94
N PRO A 63 -0.74 20.89 -11.08
CA PRO A 63 -0.17 19.69 -10.51
C PRO A 63 -1.18 18.94 -9.65
N GLN A 64 -1.06 17.61 -9.61
CA GLN A 64 -1.88 16.77 -8.73
C GLN A 64 -1.34 16.75 -7.30
N ILE A 65 -0.01 16.90 -7.16
CA ILE A 65 0.69 17.05 -5.89
C ILE A 65 1.84 18.05 -6.09
N GLN A 66 2.06 18.89 -5.08
CA GLN A 66 3.02 19.99 -5.15
C GLN A 66 3.77 20.13 -3.83
N ASP A 67 5.07 20.38 -3.91
CA ASP A 67 5.98 20.71 -2.80
C ASP A 67 5.96 19.70 -1.64
N ILE A 68 5.79 18.41 -1.96
CA ILE A 68 5.73 17.35 -0.96
C ILE A 68 7.13 16.99 -0.47
N SER A 69 7.33 17.03 0.84
CA SER A 69 8.57 16.58 1.49
C SER A 69 8.26 15.67 2.68
N PHE A 70 8.78 14.44 2.68
CA PHE A 70 8.60 13.50 3.79
C PHE A 70 9.65 12.38 3.75
N GLN A 71 9.70 11.57 4.81
CA GLN A 71 10.63 10.45 4.94
C GLN A 71 9.92 9.20 5.47
N CYS A 72 10.33 8.02 4.98
CA CYS A 72 9.95 6.73 5.53
C CYS A 72 11.17 5.98 6.05
N SER A 73 10.96 5.20 7.10
CA SER A 73 11.92 4.33 7.77
C SER A 73 11.30 2.95 7.97
N LEU A 74 12.09 1.93 8.35
CA LEU A 74 11.56 0.59 8.65
C LEU A 74 10.56 0.58 9.83
N GLY A 75 10.65 1.57 10.72
CA GLY A 75 9.73 1.78 11.83
C GLY A 75 8.48 2.59 11.47
N SER A 76 8.40 3.14 10.27
CA SER A 76 7.31 4.06 9.90
C SER A 76 5.94 3.37 9.92
N ARG A 77 4.94 4.09 10.43
CA ARG A 77 3.51 3.77 10.34
C ARG A 77 2.80 5.05 9.90
N ILE A 78 2.51 5.14 8.60
CA ILE A 78 2.03 6.38 7.98
C ILE A 78 0.67 6.12 7.35
N ALA A 79 -0.28 7.02 7.61
CA ALA A 79 -1.59 7.03 6.98
C ALA A 79 -1.71 8.26 6.07
N VAL A 80 -2.05 8.05 4.80
CA VAL A 80 -2.34 9.13 3.84
C VAL A 80 -3.86 9.33 3.79
N ILE A 81 -4.34 10.39 4.44
CA ILE A 81 -5.77 10.71 4.54
C ILE A 81 -6.11 11.96 3.72
N GLY A 82 -7.37 12.07 3.32
CA GLY A 82 -7.88 13.23 2.58
C GLY A 82 -9.01 12.87 1.61
N PRO A 83 -9.66 13.86 0.98
CA PRO A 83 -10.79 13.61 0.09
C PRO A 83 -10.37 12.90 -1.20
N ASN A 84 -11.34 12.32 -1.90
CA ASN A 84 -11.10 11.72 -3.22
C ASN A 84 -10.65 12.79 -4.22
N GLY A 85 -9.71 12.44 -5.09
CA GLY A 85 -9.10 13.39 -6.03
C GLY A 85 -8.02 14.30 -5.44
N ALA A 86 -7.72 14.24 -4.15
CA ALA A 86 -6.67 15.06 -3.50
C ALA A 86 -5.22 14.68 -3.88
N GLY A 87 -5.01 13.80 -4.86
CA GLY A 87 -3.68 13.36 -5.28
C GLY A 87 -3.08 12.19 -4.48
N LYS A 88 -3.84 11.55 -3.57
CA LYS A 88 -3.34 10.41 -2.75
C LYS A 88 -2.77 9.27 -3.59
N SER A 89 -3.53 8.79 -4.59
CA SER A 89 -3.06 7.71 -5.47
C SER A 89 -1.88 8.16 -6.32
N THR A 90 -1.86 9.44 -6.75
CA THR A 90 -0.72 10.03 -7.47
C THR A 90 0.53 10.05 -6.60
N LEU A 91 0.41 10.45 -5.33
CA LEU A 91 1.50 10.40 -4.36
C LEU A 91 2.06 8.99 -4.25
N ILE A 92 1.22 7.98 -4.04
CA ILE A 92 1.68 6.59 -3.93
C ILE A 92 2.37 6.13 -5.22
N ASN A 93 1.80 6.40 -6.40
CA ASN A 93 2.37 6.00 -7.67
C ASN A 93 3.74 6.66 -7.94
N VAL A 94 3.92 7.92 -7.54
CA VAL A 94 5.22 8.60 -7.65
C VAL A 94 6.25 7.95 -6.71
N LEU A 95 5.85 7.59 -5.49
CA LEU A 95 6.73 6.97 -4.50
C LEU A 95 7.13 5.54 -4.83
N THR A 96 6.24 4.78 -5.46
CA THR A 96 6.53 3.43 -5.94
C THR A 96 7.29 3.42 -7.27
N GLY A 97 7.58 4.60 -7.84
CA GLY A 97 8.29 4.74 -9.11
C GLY A 97 7.46 4.46 -10.36
N GLU A 98 6.13 4.31 -10.24
CA GLU A 98 5.26 4.17 -11.41
C GLU A 98 5.11 5.49 -12.19
N LEU A 99 5.26 6.61 -11.50
CA LEU A 99 5.28 7.95 -12.07
C LEU A 99 6.59 8.63 -11.68
N ILE A 100 7.25 9.25 -12.65
CA ILE A 100 8.46 10.04 -12.41
C ILE A 100 8.02 11.43 -11.95
N PRO A 101 8.53 11.96 -10.83
CA PRO A 101 8.19 13.32 -10.39
C PRO A 101 8.57 14.34 -11.45
N THR A 102 7.74 15.37 -11.64
CA THR A 102 8.04 16.45 -12.60
C THR A 102 9.01 17.47 -12.04
N GLN A 103 9.09 17.58 -10.70
CA GLN A 103 10.05 18.42 -9.98
C GLN A 103 10.41 17.78 -8.64
N GLY A 104 11.54 18.20 -8.08
CA GLY A 104 12.06 17.69 -6.81
C GLY A 104 12.77 16.34 -6.95
N GLU A 105 13.10 15.75 -5.81
CA GLU A 105 13.95 14.56 -5.74
C GLU A 105 13.34 13.48 -4.85
N ILE A 106 13.57 12.22 -5.23
CA ILE A 106 13.24 11.05 -4.43
C ILE A 106 14.52 10.26 -4.22
N TYR A 107 14.97 10.20 -2.97
CA TYR A 107 16.03 9.31 -2.53
C TYR A 107 15.42 7.98 -2.09
N GLN A 108 15.97 6.89 -2.61
CA GLN A 108 15.67 5.51 -2.21
C GLN A 108 16.96 4.86 -1.74
N HIS A 109 16.92 4.17 -0.60
CA HIS A 109 18.03 3.37 -0.12
C HIS A 109 18.31 2.23 -1.12
N GLU A 110 19.58 1.94 -1.34
CA GLU A 110 20.01 0.82 -2.18
C GLU A 110 19.35 -0.49 -1.72
N ASN A 111 18.89 -1.29 -2.67
CA ASN A 111 18.21 -2.58 -2.43
C ASN A 111 16.88 -2.51 -1.66
N ILE A 112 16.27 -1.33 -1.47
CA ILE A 112 14.91 -1.24 -0.94
C ILE A 112 13.92 -1.90 -1.92
N ARG A 113 12.99 -2.70 -1.38
CA ARG A 113 11.85 -3.23 -2.14
C ARG A 113 10.57 -2.65 -1.57
N ILE A 114 9.76 -2.05 -2.44
CA ILE A 114 8.46 -1.48 -2.07
C ILE A 114 7.38 -2.43 -2.56
N ALA A 115 6.69 -3.08 -1.63
CA ALA A 115 5.51 -3.90 -1.96
C ALA A 115 4.28 -2.99 -2.08
N TYR A 116 3.75 -2.85 -3.29
CA TYR A 116 2.57 -2.02 -3.56
C TYR A 116 1.31 -2.88 -3.73
N ILE A 117 0.31 -2.65 -2.88
CA ILE A 117 -1.02 -3.25 -2.98
C ILE A 117 -1.99 -2.19 -3.53
N LYS A 118 -2.34 -2.33 -4.81
CA LYS A 118 -3.31 -1.45 -5.48
C LYS A 118 -4.74 -1.82 -5.12
N GLN A 119 -5.64 -0.83 -5.14
CA GLN A 119 -7.08 -1.04 -5.04
C GLN A 119 -7.61 -2.05 -6.06
N HIS A 120 -7.03 -2.09 -7.26
CA HIS A 120 -7.38 -3.04 -8.33
C HIS A 120 -6.35 -4.16 -8.51
N ALA A 121 -5.52 -4.47 -7.50
CA ALA A 121 -4.55 -5.57 -7.59
C ALA A 121 -5.22 -6.91 -7.96
N PHE A 122 -6.50 -7.07 -7.61
CA PHE A 122 -7.31 -8.24 -7.96
C PHE A 122 -7.76 -8.29 -9.43
N ALA A 123 -7.80 -7.18 -10.15
CA ALA A 123 -8.13 -7.19 -11.58
C ALA A 123 -7.07 -7.94 -12.42
N HIS A 124 -5.82 -8.01 -11.94
CA HIS A 124 -4.79 -8.82 -12.58
C HIS A 124 -5.00 -10.32 -12.34
N ILE A 125 -5.69 -10.71 -11.27
CA ILE A 125 -5.99 -12.12 -10.95
C ILE A 125 -7.09 -12.66 -11.89
N ASP A 126 -8.01 -11.81 -12.34
CA ASP A 126 -9.10 -12.22 -13.25
C ASP A 126 -8.58 -12.82 -14.57
N ASN A 127 -7.37 -12.45 -14.99
CA ASN A 127 -6.72 -13.00 -16.20
C ASN A 127 -5.89 -14.27 -15.94
N HIS A 128 -5.87 -14.78 -14.71
CA HIS A 128 -5.03 -15.91 -14.27
C HIS A 128 -5.82 -16.95 -13.46
N LEU A 129 -7.14 -17.01 -13.66
CA LEU A 129 -8.04 -17.95 -12.96
C LEU A 129 -7.74 -19.43 -13.30
N ASP A 130 -7.00 -19.68 -14.37
CA ASP A 130 -6.50 -20.99 -14.79
C ASP A 130 -5.33 -21.51 -13.96
N LYS A 131 -4.69 -20.66 -13.13
CA LYS A 131 -3.47 -20.98 -12.40
C LYS A 131 -3.74 -21.27 -10.93
N THR A 132 -3.01 -22.22 -10.36
CA THR A 132 -2.94 -22.41 -8.91
C THR A 132 -2.26 -21.20 -8.25
N PRO A 133 -2.47 -20.97 -6.93
CA PRO A 133 -1.78 -19.89 -6.21
C PRO A 133 -0.25 -19.94 -6.33
N SER A 134 0.34 -21.14 -6.36
CA SER A 134 1.79 -21.32 -6.56
C SER A 134 2.24 -20.87 -7.94
N GLU A 135 1.54 -21.29 -8.99
CA GLU A 135 1.85 -20.92 -10.38
C GLU A 135 1.69 -19.41 -10.60
N TYR A 136 0.68 -18.79 -9.99
CA TYR A 136 0.50 -17.33 -10.06
C TYR A 136 1.68 -16.57 -9.42
N ILE A 137 2.14 -17.00 -8.25
CA ILE A 137 3.31 -16.40 -7.59
C ILE A 137 4.56 -16.58 -8.46
N GLN A 138 4.78 -17.79 -8.98
CA GLN A 138 5.92 -18.07 -9.86
C GLN A 138 5.88 -17.21 -11.14
N TRP A 139 4.72 -17.10 -11.79
CA TRP A 139 4.52 -16.23 -12.94
C TRP A 139 4.83 -14.76 -12.63
N ARG A 140 4.33 -14.25 -11.49
CA ARG A 140 4.50 -12.85 -11.09
C ARG A 140 5.96 -12.46 -10.86
N PHE A 141 6.80 -13.40 -10.41
CA PHE A 141 8.22 -13.17 -10.13
C PHE A 141 9.15 -13.87 -11.13
N GLN A 142 8.62 -14.29 -12.29
CA GLN A 142 9.40 -15.02 -13.30
C GLN A 142 10.55 -14.18 -13.87
N THR A 143 10.43 -12.86 -13.87
CA THR A 143 11.40 -11.93 -14.47
C THR A 143 12.34 -11.24 -13.47
N GLY A 144 12.30 -11.64 -12.19
CA GLY A 144 13.08 -11.00 -11.12
C GLY A 144 12.43 -9.75 -10.54
#